data_AF-A0A9E7LJ13-F1
#
_entry.id   AF-A0A9E7LJ13-F1
#
_cell.length_a   1.000
_cell.length_b   1.000
_cell.length_c   1.000
_cell.angle_alpha   90.00
_cell.angle_beta   90.00
_cell.angle_gamma   90.00
#
_symmetry.space_group_name_H-M   'P 1'
#
loop_
_entity.id
_entity.type
_entity.pdbx_description
1 polymer ?
#
loop_
_entity_poly.entity_id
_entity_poly.type
_entity_poly.pdbx_seq_one_letter_code
_entity_poly.pdbx_strand_id
1 'polypeptide(L)'
;MDVKIADYGIIGDKCFILYNISGLTNNQLEFLNNNLDDETRIVEDNLLLKTKFKKEFFPFKSNESKIKEDDFISREEIEMNLFLSSFLEDMD
;
A
#
# COMPACT_ATOMS: atom_id res chain seq x y z
N MET A 1 -10.20 8.47 3.18
CA MET A 1 -9.35 7.32 2.85
C MET A 1 -8.36 7.11 3.98
N ASP A 2 -8.35 5.92 4.56
CA ASP A 2 -7.37 5.48 5.55
C ASP A 2 -6.57 4.31 4.97
N VAL A 3 -5.25 4.35 5.12
CA VAL A 3 -4.33 3.35 4.56
C VAL A 3 -3.58 2.72 5.71
N LYS A 4 -3.66 1.40 5.82
CA LYS A 4 -2.96 0.63 6.85
C LYS A 4 -2.14 -0.49 6.24
N ILE A 5 -0.94 -0.72 6.76
CA ILE A 5 -0.17 -1.91 6.38
C ILE A 5 -0.79 -3.12 7.09
N ALA A 6 -1.27 -4.08 6.30
CA ALA A 6 -1.86 -5.32 6.79
C ALA A 6 -0.81 -6.42 6.94
N ASP A 7 0.18 -6.48 6.03
CA ASP A 7 1.30 -7.40 6.09
C ASP A 7 2.46 -6.86 5.24
N TYR A 8 3.68 -7.28 5.52
CA TYR A 8 4.83 -6.95 4.69
C TYR A 8 5.93 -8.00 4.89
N GLY A 9 6.78 -8.19 3.88
CA GLY A 9 7.84 -9.17 4.04
C GLY A 9 8.72 -9.40 2.84
N ILE A 10 9.69 -10.29 3.04
CA ILE A 10 10.64 -10.73 2.05
C ILE A 10 10.45 -12.24 1.86
N ILE A 11 10.07 -12.67 0.66
CA ILE A 11 9.90 -14.07 0.26
C ILE A 11 10.90 -14.38 -0.86
N GLY A 12 12.00 -15.05 -0.49
CA GLY A 12 13.14 -15.25 -1.39
C GLY A 12 13.74 -13.90 -1.78
N ASP A 13 13.75 -13.58 -3.07
CA ASP A 13 14.21 -12.29 -3.59
C ASP A 13 13.10 -11.25 -3.77
N LYS A 14 11.85 -11.61 -3.45
CA LYS A 14 10.68 -10.74 -3.63
C LYS A 14 10.36 -10.03 -2.32
N CYS A 15 10.30 -8.71 -2.35
CA CYS A 15 9.83 -7.91 -1.22
C CYS A 15 8.41 -7.42 -1.51
N PHE A 16 7.53 -7.38 -0.52
CA PHE A 16 6.16 -6.91 -0.69
C PHE A 16 5.65 -6.13 0.52
N ILE A 17 4.67 -5.28 0.26
CA ILE A 17 3.82 -4.67 1.27
C ILE A 17 2.37 -4.90 0.82
N LEU A 18 1.54 -5.33 1.76
CA LEU A 18 0.10 -5.48 1.61
C LEU A 18 -0.57 -4.37 2.41
N TYR A 19 -1.26 -3.48 1.71
CA TYR A 19 -2.03 -2.40 2.30
C TYR A 19 -3.50 -2.80 2.34
N ASN A 20 -4.18 -2.40 3.41
CA ASN A 20 -5.62 -2.38 3.52
C ASN A 20 -6.09 -0.92 3.49
N ILE A 21 -6.85 -0.57 2.45
CA ILE A 21 -7.35 0.79 2.25
C ILE A 21 -8.85 0.81 2.50
N SER A 22 -9.28 1.68 3.40
CA SER A 22 -10.68 1.81 3.82
C SER A 22 -11.18 3.25 3.67
N GLY A 23 -12.50 3.43 3.79
CA GLY A 23 -13.13 4.74 3.68
C GLY A 23 -13.10 5.32 2.27
N LEU A 24 -13.24 4.45 1.27
CA LEU A 24 -13.43 4.78 -0.14
C LEU A 24 -14.88 4.48 -0.56
N THR A 25 -15.38 5.21 -1.54
CA THR A 25 -16.66 4.88 -2.19
C THR A 25 -16.48 3.73 -3.19
N ASN A 26 -17.57 3.04 -3.55
CA ASN A 26 -17.51 1.94 -4.53
C ASN A 26 -16.88 2.37 -5.86
N ASN A 27 -17.19 3.57 -6.36
CA ASN A 27 -16.61 4.10 -7.59
C ASN A 27 -15.09 4.27 -7.46
N GLN A 28 -14.61 4.78 -6.33
CA GLN A 28 -13.18 4.94 -6.08
C GLN A 28 -12.47 3.58 -5.93
N LEU A 29 -13.11 2.61 -5.28
CA LEU A 29 -12.58 1.23 -5.16
C LEU A 29 -12.42 0.60 -6.53
N GLU A 30 -13.44 0.65 -7.38
CA GLU A 30 -13.40 0.12 -8.74
C GLU A 30 -12.37 0.85 -9.61
N PHE A 31 -12.30 2.17 -9.51
CA PHE A 31 -11.32 2.97 -10.23
C PHE A 31 -9.89 2.55 -9.87
N LEU A 32 -9.54 2.49 -8.58
CA LEU A 32 -8.21 2.05 -8.16
C LEU A 32 -7.92 0.60 -8.57
N ASN A 33 -8.89 -0.30 -8.40
CA ASN A 33 -8.72 -1.71 -8.76
C ASN A 33 -8.47 -1.93 -10.26
N ASN A 34 -9.00 -1.05 -11.12
CA ASN A 34 -8.88 -1.18 -12.57
C ASN A 34 -7.67 -0.44 -13.17
N ASN A 35 -7.13 0.54 -12.46
CA ASN A 35 -6.12 1.46 -12.99
C ASN A 35 -4.75 1.33 -12.30
N LEU A 36 -4.67 0.72 -11.13
CA LEU A 36 -3.38 0.40 -10.51
C LEU A 36 -2.74 -0.82 -11.20
N ASP A 37 -1.46 -0.71 -11.55
CA ASP A 37 -0.68 -1.82 -12.12
C ASP A 37 -0.40 -2.95 -11.11
N ASP A 38 -0.48 -2.64 -9.82
CA ASP A 38 -0.24 -3.57 -8.72
C ASP A 38 -1.41 -4.54 -8.50
N GLU A 39 -1.14 -5.62 -7.77
CA GLU A 39 -2.14 -6.64 -7.47
C GLU A 39 -3.17 -6.10 -6.45
N THR A 40 -4.41 -5.91 -6.92
CA THR A 40 -5.51 -5.36 -6.13
C THR A 40 -6.65 -6.37 -5.94
N ARG A 41 -7.37 -6.23 -4.83
CA ARG A 41 -8.59 -7.00 -4.56
C ARG A 41 -9.53 -6.25 -3.62
N ILE A 42 -10.80 -6.13 -4.00
CA ILE A 42 -11.85 -5.58 -3.12
C ILE A 42 -12.34 -6.68 -2.16
N VAL A 43 -12.37 -6.38 -0.86
CA VAL A 43 -12.84 -7.27 0.21
C VAL A 43 -13.58 -6.44 1.26
N GLU A 44 -14.85 -6.76 1.51
CA GLU A 44 -15.66 -6.12 2.59
C GLU A 44 -15.55 -4.58 2.59
N ASP A 45 -15.81 -3.95 1.43
CA ASP A 45 -15.75 -2.48 1.22
C ASP A 45 -14.36 -1.85 1.38
N ASN A 46 -13.30 -2.66 1.46
CA ASN A 46 -11.92 -2.23 1.47
C ASN A 46 -11.19 -2.67 0.19
N LEU A 47 -10.12 -1.96 -0.14
CA LEU A 47 -9.17 -2.37 -1.18
C LEU A 47 -7.93 -2.98 -0.51
N LEU A 48 -7.63 -4.23 -0.83
CA LEU A 48 -6.33 -4.82 -0.57
C LEU A 48 -5.42 -4.52 -1.76
N LEU A 49 -4.29 -3.88 -1.50
CA LEU A 49 -3.27 -3.54 -2.50
C LEU A 49 -1.96 -4.20 -2.13
N LYS A 50 -1.42 -5.02 -3.03
CA LYS A 50 -0.13 -5.70 -2.84
C LYS A 50 0.91 -5.17 -3.81
N THR A 51 1.80 -4.33 -3.30
CA THR A 51 2.90 -3.75 -4.06
C THR A 51 4.16 -4.60 -3.92
N LYS A 52 4.83 -4.87 -5.05
CA LYS A 52 6.07 -5.66 -5.11
C LYS A 52 7.26 -4.71 -5.27
N PHE A 53 8.24 -4.86 -4.40
CA PHE A 53 9.44 -4.04 -4.40
C PHE A 53 10.66 -4.84 -4.84
N LYS A 54 11.54 -4.20 -5.61
CA LYS A 54 12.94 -4.66 -5.67
C LYS A 54 13.56 -4.46 -4.29
N LYS A 55 14.44 -5.36 -3.89
CA LYS A 55 15.12 -5.33 -2.58
C LYS A 55 15.81 -3.99 -2.27
N GLU A 56 16.29 -3.29 -3.30
CA GLU A 56 16.91 -1.98 -3.17
C GLU A 56 15.94 -0.85 -2.80
N PHE A 57 14.65 -0.99 -3.14
CA PHE A 57 13.61 0.00 -2.83
C PHE A 57 12.70 -0.41 -1.68
N PHE A 58 12.91 -1.58 -1.08
CA PHE A 58 12.07 -2.05 0.01
C PHE A 58 12.29 -1.21 1.29
N PRO A 59 11.26 -0.57 1.85
CA PRO A 59 11.40 0.37 2.96
C PRO A 59 11.79 -0.34 4.28
N PHE A 60 11.39 -1.60 4.47
CA PHE A 60 11.65 -2.37 5.71
C PHE A 60 12.91 -3.26 5.65
N LYS A 61 13.88 -2.94 4.78
CA LYS A 61 15.08 -3.78 4.58
C LYS A 61 16.20 -3.59 5.62
N SER A 62 16.20 -2.48 6.37
CA SER A 62 17.35 -2.09 7.22
C SER A 62 17.22 -2.67 8.63
N ASN A 63 18.34 -2.78 9.35
CA ASN A 63 18.27 -3.13 10.78
C ASN A 63 17.65 -2.00 11.61
N GLU A 64 17.76 -0.74 11.15
CA GLU A 64 17.12 0.41 11.80
C GLU A 64 15.59 0.35 11.72
N SER A 65 15.03 -0.15 10.62
CA SER A 65 13.58 -0.35 10.49
C SER A 65 13.05 -1.39 11.47
N LYS A 66 13.90 -2.28 12.02
CA LYS A 66 13.51 -3.24 13.06
C LYS A 66 13.54 -2.65 14.47
N ILE A 67 14.20 -1.51 14.66
CA ILE A 67 14.31 -0.83 15.97
C ILE A 67 13.21 0.24 16.11
N LYS A 68 12.81 0.86 14.98
CA LYS A 68 11.76 1.88 14.91
C LYS A 68 10.69 1.52 13.88
N GLU A 69 10.20 0.30 13.97
CA GLU A 69 9.25 -0.27 13.00
C GLU A 69 8.02 0.61 12.81
N ASP A 70 7.45 1.10 13.90
CA ASP A 70 6.27 1.98 13.89
C ASP A 70 6.48 3.28 13.10
N ASP A 71 7.69 3.86 13.14
CA ASP A 71 8.00 5.08 12.39
C ASP A 71 8.01 4.81 10.88
N PHE A 72 8.57 3.66 10.47
CA PHE A 72 8.59 3.24 9.07
C PHE A 72 7.20 2.86 8.56
N ILE A 73 6.41 2.15 9.37
CA ILE A 73 5.01 1.84 9.05
C ILE A 73 4.22 3.14 8.86
N SER A 74 4.30 4.06 9.83
CA SER A 74 3.57 5.32 9.78
C SER A 74 3.95 6.15 8.55
N ARG A 75 5.25 6.22 8.24
CA ARG A 75 5.75 6.92 7.07
C ARG A 75 5.23 6.31 5.77
N GLU A 76 5.31 5.00 5.64
CA GLU A 76 4.87 4.27 4.46
C GLU A 76 3.35 4.38 4.25
N GLU A 77 2.56 4.33 5.32
CA GLU A 77 1.11 4.58 5.28
C GLU A 77 0.79 6.00 4.76
N ILE A 78 1.54 7.01 5.20
CA ILE A 78 1.40 8.40 4.72
C ILE A 78 1.78 8.51 3.24
N GLU A 79 2.92 7.92 2.84
CA GLU A 79 3.40 7.95 1.45
C GLU A 79 2.38 7.27 0.51
N MET A 80 1.85 6.11 0.90
CA MET A 80 0.84 5.40 0.11
C MET A 80 -0.51 6.14 0.06
N ASN A 81 -0.93 6.78 1.17
CA ASN A 81 -2.15 7.60 1.18
C ASN A 81 -2.03 8.79 0.20
N LEU A 82 -0.87 9.47 0.19
CA LEU A 82 -0.60 10.55 -0.75
C LEU A 82 -0.61 10.08 -2.20
N PHE A 83 0.04 8.94 -2.48
CA PHE A 83 0.05 8.32 -3.81
C PHE A 83 -1.37 8.02 -4.32
N LEU A 84 -2.16 7.30 -3.53
CA LEU A 84 -3.53 6.94 -3.90
C LEU A 84 -4.44 8.18 -4.02
N SER A 85 -4.23 9.20 -3.19
CA SER A 85 -4.98 10.46 -3.29
C SER A 85 -4.70 11.15 -4.62
N SER A 86 -3.43 11.26 -5.02
CA SER A 86 -3.06 11.83 -6.32
C SER A 86 -3.63 11.04 -7.50
N PHE A 87 -3.76 9.72 -7.35
CA PHE A 87 -4.32 8.86 -8.38
C PHE A 87 -5.85 9.04 -8.50
N LEU A 88 -6.54 9.27 -7.37
CA LEU A 88 -7.97 9.56 -7.35
C LEU A 88 -8.32 10.96 -7.87
N GLU A 89 -7.40 11.93 -7.79
CA GLU A 89 -7.57 13.25 -8.39
C GLU A 89 -7.70 13.19 -9.91
N ASP A 90 -7.11 12.17 -10.56
CA ASP A 90 -7.25 11.93 -12.01
C ASP A 90 -8.63 11.35 -12.41
N MET A 91 -9.51 11.03 -11.44
CA MET A 91 -10.86 10.52 -11.68
C MET A 91 -11.88 11.63 -11.99
N ASP A 92 -11.54 12.90 -11.70
CA ASP A 92 -12.41 14.07 -11.86
C ASP A 92 -12.44 14.67 -13.29
#